data_AF-A0A258DM32-F1
#
_entry.id   AF-A0A258DM32-F1
#
_cell.length_a   1.000
_cell.length_b   1.000
_cell.length_c   1.000
_cell.angle_alpha   90.00
_cell.angle_beta   90.00
_cell.angle_gamma   90.00
#
_symmetry.space_group_name_H-M   'P 1'
#
loop_
_entity.id
_entity.type
_entity.pdbx_description
1 polymer ?
#
loop_
_entity_poly.entity_id
_entity_poly.type
_entity_poly.pdbx_seq_one_letter_code
_entity_poly.pdbx_strand_id
1 'polypeptide(L)'
;MYPEELIAPMRAELTNVGFEEFRTAEKVAEHLGPNHKGTTFVVVNSVCGCAAGAARPGVRFALENATKKPTTLATVFAGNDREAVAKVRELVLPYPPSSPAMALFKDGELVHFIERHHIEGRNAKMIGDHLVEVFEHFCD
;
A
#
# COMPACT_ATOMS: atom_id res chain seq x y z
N MET A 1 -15.42 -8.11 10.36
CA MET A 1 -13.98 -8.38 10.19
C MET A 1 -13.84 -9.82 9.75
N TYR A 2 -12.86 -10.13 8.92
CA TYR A 2 -12.59 -11.52 8.53
C TYR A 2 -11.84 -12.26 9.66
N PRO A 3 -11.99 -13.58 9.79
CA PRO A 3 -11.18 -14.38 10.73
C PRO A 3 -9.68 -14.20 10.47
N GLU A 4 -8.85 -14.13 11.51
CA GLU A 4 -7.40 -13.88 11.34
C GLU A 4 -6.72 -14.99 10.54
N GLU A 5 -7.10 -16.25 10.78
CA GLU A 5 -6.61 -17.42 10.04
C GLU A 5 -6.86 -17.32 8.52
N LEU A 6 -7.98 -16.68 8.13
CA LEU A 6 -8.34 -16.49 6.72
C LEU A 6 -7.43 -15.44 6.05
N ILE A 7 -7.07 -14.38 6.77
CA ILE A 7 -6.32 -13.25 6.19
C ILE A 7 -4.82 -13.32 6.46
N ALA A 8 -4.37 -14.17 7.39
CA ALA A 8 -2.96 -14.41 7.67
C ALA A 8 -2.13 -14.69 6.40
N PRO A 9 -2.53 -15.57 5.46
CA PRO A 9 -1.77 -15.76 4.22
C PRO A 9 -1.74 -14.50 3.35
N MET A 10 -2.83 -13.74 3.30
CA MET A 10 -2.93 -12.52 2.48
C MET A 10 -2.10 -11.36 3.05
N ARG A 11 -1.93 -11.32 4.38
CA ARG A 11 -0.97 -10.43 5.07
C ARG A 11 0.46 -10.88 4.77
N ALA A 12 0.72 -12.18 4.90
CA ALA A 12 2.04 -12.79 4.67
C ALA A 12 2.58 -12.51 3.26
N GLU A 13 1.73 -12.43 2.24
CA GLU A 13 2.14 -12.07 0.88
C GLU A 13 2.91 -10.73 0.80
N LEU A 14 2.58 -9.76 1.66
CA LEU A 14 3.24 -8.46 1.76
C LEU A 14 4.33 -8.46 2.84
N THR A 15 4.08 -9.02 4.02
CA THR A 15 5.08 -9.00 5.10
C THR A 15 6.33 -9.80 4.75
N ASN A 16 6.20 -10.89 3.98
CA ASN A 16 7.33 -11.66 3.47
C ASN A 16 8.23 -10.87 2.49
N VAL A 17 7.75 -9.74 1.95
CA VAL A 17 8.54 -8.84 1.09
C VAL A 17 8.88 -7.52 1.79
N GLY A 18 8.86 -7.52 3.13
CA GLY A 18 9.36 -6.42 3.95
C GLY A 18 8.32 -5.40 4.40
N PHE A 19 7.03 -5.64 4.14
CA PHE A 19 5.98 -4.75 4.65
C PHE A 19 5.77 -4.92 6.15
N GLU A 20 5.61 -3.79 6.83
CA GLU A 20 5.13 -3.73 8.20
C GLU A 20 3.62 -3.55 8.26
N GLU A 21 2.95 -4.28 9.16
CA GLU A 21 1.52 -4.15 9.37
C GLU A 21 1.21 -2.97 10.28
N PHE A 22 0.53 -1.97 9.74
CA PHE A 22 0.01 -0.84 10.50
C PHE A 22 -1.42 -1.16 10.93
N ARG A 23 -1.56 -1.60 12.18
CA ARG A 23 -2.86 -2.05 12.72
C ARG A 23 -3.62 -0.97 13.49
N THR A 24 -2.99 0.18 13.79
CA THR A 24 -3.60 1.29 14.55
C THR A 24 -3.51 2.62 13.79
N ALA A 25 -4.37 3.58 14.15
CA ALA A 25 -4.36 4.91 13.54
C ALA A 25 -3.11 5.72 13.91
N GLU A 26 -2.58 5.53 15.12
CA GLU A 26 -1.39 6.23 15.61
C GLU A 26 -0.18 5.88 14.75
N LYS A 27 0.02 4.59 14.46
CA LYS A 27 1.15 4.13 13.63
C LYS A 27 1.06 4.66 12.20
N VAL A 28 -0.16 4.74 11.66
CA VAL A 28 -0.37 5.40 10.36
C VAL A 28 -0.03 6.88 10.45
N ALA A 29 -0.50 7.59 11.47
CA ALA A 29 -0.25 9.02 11.63
C ALA A 29 1.24 9.33 11.83
N GLU A 30 1.98 8.45 12.50
CA GLU A 30 3.43 8.58 12.72
C GLU A 30 4.23 8.51 11.42
N HIS A 31 3.88 7.59 10.52
CA HIS A 31 4.65 7.30 9.30
C HIS A 31 4.14 8.00 8.04
N LEU A 32 2.90 8.48 8.03
CA LEU A 32 2.29 9.19 6.90
C LEU A 32 1.99 10.66 7.24
N GLY A 33 2.19 11.08 8.48
CA GLY A 33 1.92 12.44 8.92
C GLY A 33 3.00 13.45 8.49
N PRO A 34 2.73 14.76 8.64
CA PRO A 34 3.58 15.85 8.12
C PRO A 34 4.98 15.92 8.76
N ASN A 35 5.18 15.25 9.90
CA ASN A 35 6.45 15.23 10.61
C ASN A 35 7.35 14.05 10.17
N HIS A 36 6.82 13.09 9.40
CA HIS A 36 7.60 11.97 8.91
C HIS A 36 8.58 12.43 7.81
N LYS A 37 9.76 11.79 7.75
CA LYS A 37 10.78 12.06 6.73
C LYS A 37 11.10 10.79 5.96
N GLY A 38 11.43 10.96 4.68
CA GLY A 38 11.64 9.85 3.76
C GLY A 38 10.35 9.44 3.04
N THR A 39 10.35 8.23 2.49
CA THR A 39 9.27 7.73 1.63
C THR A 39 8.54 6.55 2.25
N THR A 40 7.22 6.65 2.37
CA THR A 40 6.38 5.59 2.90
C THR A 40 5.43 5.12 1.81
N PHE A 41 5.61 3.88 1.37
CA PHE A 41 4.67 3.23 0.45
C PHE A 41 3.68 2.36 1.23
N VAL A 42 2.40 2.69 1.10
CA VAL A 42 1.31 2.06 1.85
C VAL A 42 0.40 1.31 0.91
N VAL A 43 0.18 0.02 1.19
CA VAL A 43 -0.82 -0.80 0.52
C VAL A 43 -2.05 -0.93 1.41
N VAL A 44 -3.20 -0.46 0.93
CA VAL A 44 -4.50 -0.79 1.51
C VAL A 44 -4.89 -2.17 0.99
N ASN A 45 -4.45 -3.22 1.69
CA ASN A 45 -4.67 -4.61 1.31
C ASN A 45 -6.14 -5.01 1.51
N SER A 46 -6.58 -6.08 0.86
CA SER A 46 -7.95 -6.61 0.99
C SER A 46 -8.04 -8.07 0.55
N VAL A 47 -9.18 -8.70 0.85
CA VAL A 47 -9.51 -10.05 0.38
C VAL A 47 -9.95 -10.11 -1.10
N CYS A 48 -10.05 -8.97 -1.80
CA CYS A 48 -10.51 -8.93 -3.20
C CYS A 48 -9.63 -9.80 -4.11
N GLY A 49 -10.22 -10.49 -5.09
CA GLY A 49 -9.46 -11.19 -6.12
C GLY A 49 -8.50 -10.28 -6.89
N CYS A 50 -8.86 -9.01 -7.08
CA CYS A 50 -8.00 -7.98 -7.65
C CYS A 50 -6.74 -7.68 -6.80
N ALA A 51 -6.83 -7.83 -5.47
CA ALA A 51 -5.67 -7.70 -4.59
C ALA A 51 -4.73 -8.90 -4.75
N ALA A 52 -5.30 -10.11 -4.83
CA ALA A 52 -4.55 -11.35 -5.00
C ALA A 52 -3.91 -11.51 -6.40
N GLY A 53 -4.65 -11.17 -7.46
CA GLY A 53 -4.22 -11.39 -8.84
C GLY A 53 -3.39 -10.27 -9.45
N ALA A 54 -3.49 -9.05 -8.93
CA ALA A 54 -2.82 -7.89 -9.50
C ALA A 54 -2.02 -7.09 -8.48
N ALA A 55 -2.64 -6.60 -7.40
CA ALA A 55 -1.99 -5.65 -6.50
C ALA A 55 -0.77 -6.25 -5.77
N ARG A 56 -0.95 -7.32 -4.99
CA ARG A 56 0.17 -7.90 -4.19
C ARG A 56 1.28 -8.48 -5.07
N PRO A 57 0.98 -9.20 -6.18
CA PRO A 57 2.03 -9.65 -7.09
C PRO A 57 2.72 -8.49 -7.81
N GLY A 58 1.99 -7.42 -8.17
CA GLY A 58 2.57 -6.22 -8.78
C GLY A 58 3.50 -5.46 -7.84
N VAL A 59 3.13 -5.33 -6.57
CA VAL A 59 4.01 -4.77 -5.53
C VAL A 59 5.29 -5.58 -5.38
N ARG A 60 5.20 -6.93 -5.31
CA ARG A 60 6.37 -7.81 -5.26
C ARG A 60 7.27 -7.60 -6.47
N PHE A 61 6.69 -7.61 -7.67
CA PHE A 61 7.42 -7.36 -8.91
C PHE A 61 8.16 -6.01 -8.84
N ALA A 62 7.49 -4.94 -8.40
CA ALA A 62 8.11 -3.63 -8.30
C ALA A 62 9.29 -3.60 -7.33
N LEU A 63 9.16 -4.22 -6.15
CA LEU A 63 10.23 -4.30 -5.17
C LEU A 63 11.43 -5.14 -5.65
N GLU A 64 11.21 -6.12 -6.51
CA GLU A 64 12.27 -6.93 -7.11
C GLU A 64 13.01 -6.18 -8.23
N ASN A 65 12.32 -5.30 -8.97
CA ASN A 65 12.84 -4.69 -10.19
C ASN A 65 13.23 -3.20 -10.05
N ALA A 66 12.73 -2.48 -9.04
CA ALA A 66 13.07 -1.08 -8.83
C ALA A 66 14.48 -0.94 -8.24
N THR A 67 15.24 0.02 -8.76
CA THR A 67 16.57 0.35 -8.22
C THR A 67 16.45 1.26 -7.01
N LYS A 68 15.50 2.19 -7.04
CA LYS A 68 15.11 3.01 -5.87
C LYS A 68 13.89 2.44 -5.19
N LYS A 69 13.86 2.47 -3.87
CA LYS A 69 12.77 1.86 -3.08
C LYS A 69 12.31 2.80 -1.97
N PRO A 70 11.04 2.71 -1.57
CA PRO A 70 10.54 3.43 -0.40
C PRO A 70 11.34 3.06 0.85
N THR A 71 11.61 4.04 1.71
CA THR A 71 12.31 3.79 2.99
C THR A 71 11.45 3.00 3.96
N THR A 72 10.12 3.15 3.87
CA THR A 72 9.14 2.42 4.67
C THR A 72 8.14 1.72 3.75
N LEU A 73 7.95 0.42 3.96
CA LEU A 73 6.89 -0.38 3.34
C LEU A 73 5.84 -0.70 4.39
N ALA A 74 4.61 -0.23 4.21
CA ALA A 74 3.54 -0.37 5.18
C ALA A 74 2.27 -0.95 4.55
N THR A 75 1.53 -1.75 5.31
CA THR A 75 0.24 -2.28 4.87
C THR A 75 -0.82 -2.13 5.95
N VAL A 76 -2.03 -1.77 5.53
CA VAL A 76 -3.25 -1.80 6.34
C VAL A 76 -4.23 -2.77 5.69
N PHE A 77 -5.06 -3.47 6.47
CA PHE A 77 -5.98 -4.46 5.91
C PHE A 77 -7.44 -3.99 5.93
N ALA A 78 -7.98 -3.63 4.77
CA ALA A 78 -9.37 -3.23 4.61
C ALA A 78 -10.32 -4.38 5.00
N GLY A 79 -11.17 -4.12 5.98
CA GLY A 79 -12.10 -5.10 6.56
C GLY A 79 -11.68 -5.60 7.94
N ASN A 80 -10.41 -5.41 8.35
CA ASN A 80 -9.89 -5.85 9.66
C ASN A 80 -9.27 -4.69 10.45
N ASP A 81 -8.27 -3.99 9.89
CA ASP A 81 -7.54 -2.91 10.58
C ASP A 81 -8.30 -1.58 10.47
N ARG A 82 -9.54 -1.53 10.98
CA ARG A 82 -10.51 -0.46 10.70
C ARG A 82 -9.97 0.95 10.95
N GLU A 83 -9.34 1.17 12.09
CA GLU A 83 -8.83 2.49 12.49
C GLU A 83 -7.63 2.91 11.63
N ALA A 84 -6.69 2.00 11.38
CA ALA A 84 -5.56 2.27 10.48
C ALA A 84 -6.04 2.58 9.05
N VAL A 85 -6.98 1.79 8.52
CA VAL A 85 -7.55 2.01 7.18
C VAL A 85 -8.30 3.34 7.11
N ALA A 86 -9.07 3.69 8.15
CA ALA A 86 -9.75 4.98 8.22
C ALA A 86 -8.74 6.14 8.21
N LYS A 87 -7.63 6.01 8.95
CA LYS A 87 -6.60 7.05 8.98
C LYS A 87 -5.89 7.21 7.63
N VAL A 88 -5.56 6.12 6.95
CA VAL A 88 -4.99 6.20 5.59
C VAL A 88 -5.96 6.93 4.65
N ARG A 89 -7.26 6.62 4.72
CA ARG A 89 -8.30 7.25 3.88
C ARG A 89 -8.46 8.74 4.12
N GLU A 90 -8.31 9.19 5.36
CA GLU A 90 -8.31 10.61 5.71
C GLU A 90 -7.13 11.34 5.07
N LEU A 91 -5.94 10.74 5.13
CA LEU A 91 -4.70 11.34 4.62
C LEU A 91 -4.60 11.35 3.08
N VAL A 92 -5.46 10.60 2.38
CA VAL A 92 -5.50 10.55 0.92
C VAL A 92 -6.75 11.24 0.33
N LEU A 93 -7.43 12.11 1.07
CA LEU A 93 -8.46 12.94 0.47
C LEU A 93 -7.88 13.83 -0.66
N PRO A 94 -8.62 14.08 -1.74
CA PRO A 94 -10.05 13.80 -1.95
C PRO A 94 -10.35 12.44 -2.60
N TYR A 95 -9.39 11.51 -2.69
CA TYR A 95 -9.62 10.24 -3.37
C TYR A 95 -10.68 9.38 -2.65
N PRO A 96 -11.64 8.79 -3.39
CA PRO A 96 -12.70 8.00 -2.77
C PRO A 96 -12.12 6.72 -2.12
N PRO A 97 -12.66 6.31 -0.95
CA PRO A 97 -12.27 5.06 -0.31
C PRO A 97 -12.40 3.85 -1.24
N SER A 98 -11.30 3.17 -1.53
CA SER A 98 -11.29 1.93 -2.30
C SER A 98 -10.29 0.91 -1.74
N SER A 99 -10.42 -0.36 -2.13
CA SER A 99 -9.48 -1.42 -1.79
C SER A 99 -9.52 -2.55 -2.83
N PRO A 100 -8.37 -3.07 -3.28
CA PRO A 100 -7.02 -2.62 -2.96
C PRO A 100 -6.76 -1.20 -3.48
N ALA A 101 -5.91 -0.46 -2.78
CA ALA A 101 -5.41 0.85 -3.18
C ALA A 101 -3.98 1.01 -2.67
N MET A 102 -3.20 1.90 -3.27
CA MET A 102 -1.79 2.11 -2.90
C MET A 102 -1.47 3.59 -2.85
N ALA A 103 -0.64 4.00 -1.90
CA ALA A 103 -0.24 5.39 -1.72
C ALA A 103 1.27 5.47 -1.51
N LEU A 104 1.91 6.48 -2.09
CA LEU A 104 3.28 6.84 -1.77
C LEU A 104 3.28 8.23 -1.14
N PHE A 105 3.86 8.30 0.05
CA PHE A 105 4.11 9.56 0.76
C PHE A 105 5.61 9.88 0.69
N LYS A 106 5.96 11.15 0.53
CA LYS A 106 7.32 11.67 0.67
C LYS A 106 7.29 12.83 1.66
N ASP A 107 8.09 12.75 2.71
CA ASP A 107 8.20 13.77 3.76
C ASP A 107 6.84 14.20 4.36
N GLY A 108 5.94 13.23 4.52
CA GLY A 108 4.60 13.43 5.06
C GLY A 108 3.55 13.94 4.05
N GLU A 109 3.93 14.17 2.80
CA GLU A 109 3.03 14.59 1.73
C GLU A 109 2.66 13.42 0.81
N LEU A 110 1.40 13.33 0.40
CA LEU A 110 0.96 12.36 -0.59
C LEU A 110 1.48 12.78 -1.98
N VAL A 111 2.40 11.99 -2.53
CA VAL A 111 3.00 12.27 -3.84
C VAL A 111 2.44 11.40 -4.96
N HIS A 112 1.88 10.23 -4.63
CA HIS A 112 1.24 9.37 -5.62
C HIS A 112 0.14 8.51 -4.98
N PHE A 113 -0.95 8.28 -5.72
CA PHE A 113 -2.06 7.44 -5.28
C PHE A 113 -2.60 6.59 -6.43
N ILE A 114 -2.84 5.30 -6.14
CA ILE A 114 -3.40 4.32 -7.08
C ILE A 114 -4.72 3.81 -6.51
N GLU A 115 -5.81 4.28 -7.09
CA GLU A 115 -7.16 3.81 -6.80
C GLU A 115 -7.43 2.39 -7.31
N ARG A 116 -8.42 1.72 -6.73
CA ARG A 116 -8.84 0.37 -7.17
C ARG A 116 -9.11 0.29 -8.67
N HIS A 117 -9.74 1.30 -9.27
CA HIS A 117 -10.10 1.25 -10.70
C HIS A 117 -8.87 1.28 -11.63
N HIS A 118 -7.70 1.70 -11.12
CA HIS A 118 -6.42 1.57 -11.82
C HIS A 118 -5.77 0.19 -11.62
N ILE A 119 -6.26 -0.62 -10.68
CA ILE A 119 -5.76 -1.97 -10.37
C ILE A 119 -6.64 -3.04 -11.01
N GLU A 120 -7.96 -2.86 -10.91
CA GLU A 120 -8.96 -3.78 -11.43
C GLU A 120 -8.89 -3.88 -12.96
N GLY A 121 -8.89 -5.11 -13.47
CA GLY A 121 -8.74 -5.39 -14.90
C GLY A 121 -7.30 -5.32 -15.45
N ARG A 122 -6.31 -4.93 -14.62
CA ARG A 122 -4.89 -4.97 -15.00
C ARG A 122 -4.21 -6.22 -14.48
N ASN A 123 -3.14 -6.62 -15.15
CA ASN A 123 -2.30 -7.72 -14.68
C ASN A 123 -1.20 -7.22 -13.73
N ALA A 124 -0.61 -8.14 -12.98
CA ALA A 124 0.44 -7.85 -12.01
C ALA A 124 1.64 -7.10 -12.60
N LYS A 125 2.09 -7.47 -13.81
CA LYS A 125 3.24 -6.83 -14.45
C LYS A 125 2.97 -5.35 -14.74
N MET A 126 1.79 -5.02 -15.27
CA MET A 126 1.41 -3.62 -15.53
C MET A 126 1.38 -2.78 -14.25
N ILE A 127 0.91 -3.36 -13.14
CA ILE A 127 0.95 -2.69 -11.83
C ILE A 127 2.38 -2.54 -11.34
N GLY A 128 3.19 -3.58 -11.49
CA GLY A 128 4.59 -3.58 -11.09
C GLY A 128 5.44 -2.58 -11.87
N ASP A 129 5.33 -2.55 -13.20
CA ASP A 129 6.03 -1.59 -14.06
C ASP A 129 5.68 -0.14 -13.66
N HIS A 130 4.39 0.16 -13.46
CA HIS A 130 3.95 1.47 -13.00
C HIS A 130 4.55 1.84 -11.63
N LEU A 131 4.58 0.90 -10.67
CA LEU A 131 5.19 1.14 -9.36
C LEU A 131 6.71 1.35 -9.45
N VAL A 132 7.41 0.65 -10.34
CA VAL A 132 8.84 0.89 -10.60
C VAL A 132 9.03 2.34 -11.05
N GLU A 133 8.26 2.82 -12.03
CA GLU A 133 8.34 4.20 -12.50
C GLU A 133 8.08 5.22 -11.38
N VAL A 134 7.07 4.96 -10.54
CA VAL A 134 6.74 5.79 -9.38
C VAL A 134 7.90 5.82 -8.38
N PHE A 135 8.50 4.67 -8.05
CA PHE A 135 9.62 4.60 -7.12
C PHE A 135 10.86 5.29 -7.67
N GLU A 136 11.18 5.11 -8.96
CA GLU A 136 12.31 5.80 -9.59
C GLU A 136 12.18 7.33 -9.57
N HIS A 137 10.95 7.82 -9.67
CA HIS A 137 10.66 9.25 -9.67
C HIS A 137 10.70 9.88 -8.28
N PHE A 138 10.15 9.19 -7.26
CA PHE A 138 9.94 9.79 -5.93
C PHE A 138 10.89 9.30 -4.84
N CYS A 139 11.44 8.10 -4.97
CA CYS A 139 12.40 7.55 -4.01
C CYS A 139 13.83 7.97 -4.39
N ASP A 140 14.72 7.85 -3.41
CA ASP A 140 16.14 8.24 -3.49
C ASP A 140 17.04 7.00 -3.46
#